data_AF-A0A7W1FGL3-F1
#
_entry.id   AF-A0A7W1FGL3-F1
#
_cell.length_a   1.000
_cell.length_b   1.000
_cell.length_c   1.000
_cell.angle_alpha   90.00
_cell.angle_beta   90.00
_cell.angle_gamma   90.00
#
_symmetry.space_group_name_H-M   'P 1'
#
loop_
_entity.id
_entity.type
_entity.pdbx_description
1 polymer ?
#
loop_
_entity_poly.entity_id
_entity_poly.type
_entity_poly.pdbx_seq_one_letter_code
_entity_poly.pdbx_strand_id
1 'polypeptide(L)'
;MKKISNLLGGIFLTVSLFTNIFAQPATTSQVKPKISTENRTTKVVTAEKIEQDMAEALTLIQDQHVSGKNLDYNDLFKSSIDSMLHTLDPHSNYFDAKE
;
A
#
# COMPACT_ATOMS: atom_id res chain seq x y z
N MET A 1 29.93 -45.37 -42.35
CA MET A 1 30.00 -43.90 -42.61
C MET A 1 28.63 -43.29 -42.31
N LYS A 2 28.60 -42.16 -41.56
CA LYS A 2 27.47 -41.22 -41.28
C LYS A 2 26.27 -41.82 -40.50
N LYS A 3 25.88 -41.47 -39.26
CA LYS A 3 25.72 -40.20 -38.49
C LYS A 3 24.84 -39.13 -39.18
N ILE A 4 23.94 -38.53 -38.38
CA ILE A 4 23.01 -37.37 -38.60
C ILE A 4 21.55 -37.84 -38.80
N SER A 5 20.51 -37.42 -38.07
CA SER A 5 20.33 -36.58 -36.87
C SER A 5 18.84 -36.62 -36.49
N ASN A 6 18.50 -37.13 -35.30
CA ASN A 6 17.18 -36.93 -34.71
C ASN A 6 17.17 -35.56 -34.03
N LEU A 7 16.73 -34.52 -34.76
CA LEU A 7 16.53 -33.16 -34.25
C LEU A 7 15.19 -32.63 -34.79
N LEU A 8 14.10 -33.30 -34.44
CA LEU A 8 12.75 -32.77 -34.62
C LEU A 8 11.87 -33.13 -33.41
N GLY A 9 12.50 -33.22 -32.23
CA GLY A 9 11.82 -33.21 -30.94
C GLY A 9 11.71 -31.78 -30.43
N GLY A 10 10.50 -31.34 -30.08
CA GLY A 10 10.34 -30.28 -29.07
C GLY A 10 9.59 -29.00 -29.42
N ILE A 11 8.87 -28.89 -30.55
CA ILE A 11 8.17 -27.62 -30.89
C ILE A 11 6.63 -27.77 -30.99
N PHE A 12 6.06 -28.98 -30.91
CA PHE A 12 4.60 -29.18 -31.04
C PHE A 12 3.85 -29.41 -29.71
N LEU A 13 4.45 -29.10 -28.56
CA LEU A 13 3.83 -29.31 -27.23
C LEU A 13 3.54 -28.01 -26.44
N THR A 14 3.71 -26.83 -27.02
CA THR A 14 3.59 -25.55 -26.28
C THR A 14 2.41 -24.66 -26.67
N VAL A 15 1.50 -25.11 -27.57
CA VAL A 15 0.44 -24.25 -28.13
C VAL A 15 -0.97 -24.52 -27.55
N SER A 16 -1.13 -25.43 -26.59
CA SER A 16 -2.49 -25.90 -26.20
C SER A 16 -2.98 -25.50 -24.80
N LEU A 17 -2.43 -24.45 -24.15
CA LEU A 17 -2.78 -24.11 -22.75
C LEU A 17 -3.47 -22.76 -22.53
N PHE A 18 -3.92 -22.05 -23.57
CA PHE A 18 -4.64 -20.79 -23.41
C PHE A 18 -6.10 -20.88 -23.83
N THR A 19 -6.96 -21.41 -22.97
CA THR A 19 -8.40 -21.10 -23.01
C THR A 19 -9.04 -21.18 -21.63
N ASN A 20 -9.41 -19.99 -21.10
CA ASN A 20 -10.54 -19.69 -20.19
C ASN A 20 -10.46 -20.29 -18.77
N ILE A 21 -10.69 -19.54 -17.69
CA ILE A 21 -12.00 -19.00 -17.30
C ILE A 21 -11.78 -17.85 -16.29
N PHE A 22 -12.13 -16.62 -16.67
CA PHE A 22 -12.37 -15.53 -15.73
C PHE A 22 -13.89 -15.36 -15.61
N ALA A 23 -14.46 -16.00 -14.59
CA ALA A 23 -15.87 -15.82 -14.21
C ALA A 23 -15.90 -15.39 -12.75
N GLN A 24 -15.92 -14.08 -12.50
CA GLN A 24 -16.25 -13.54 -11.18
C GLN A 24 -17.78 -13.49 -11.05
N PRO A 25 -18.40 -14.19 -10.09
CA PRO A 25 -19.79 -13.91 -9.73
C PRO A 25 -19.82 -12.55 -9.03
N ALA A 26 -20.56 -11.61 -9.62
CA ALA A 26 -20.86 -10.32 -9.00
C ALA A 26 -21.88 -10.52 -7.87
N THR A 27 -21.43 -11.02 -6.72
CA THR A 27 -22.16 -10.83 -5.46
C THR A 27 -21.83 -9.45 -4.92
N THR A 28 -22.67 -8.48 -5.26
CA THR A 28 -22.65 -7.16 -4.62
C THR A 28 -22.94 -7.34 -3.13
N SER A 29 -21.92 -7.19 -2.29
CA SER A 29 -22.09 -7.07 -0.84
C SER A 29 -22.89 -5.79 -0.56
N GLN A 30 -24.20 -5.92 -0.34
CA GLN A 30 -24.96 -4.84 0.28
C GLN A 30 -24.48 -4.72 1.73
N VAL A 31 -23.53 -3.82 1.96
CA VAL A 31 -23.10 -3.40 3.29
C VAL A 31 -24.25 -2.61 3.89
N LYS A 32 -25.14 -3.31 4.62
CA LYS A 32 -26.07 -2.69 5.54
C LYS A 32 -25.22 -2.07 6.65
N PRO A 33 -25.25 -0.74 6.87
CA PRO A 33 -24.44 -0.14 7.91
C PRO A 33 -24.96 -0.62 9.27
N LYS A 34 -24.25 -1.58 9.86
CA LYS A 34 -24.37 -1.87 11.28
C LYS A 34 -23.73 -0.69 11.99
N ILE A 35 -24.56 0.25 12.43
CA ILE A 35 -24.15 1.29 13.37
C ILE A 35 -23.84 0.55 14.68
N SER A 36 -22.63 0.04 14.79
CA SER A 36 -22.05 -0.33 16.06
C SER A 36 -21.85 0.99 16.80
N THR A 37 -22.71 1.29 17.75
CA THR A 37 -22.44 2.30 18.77
C THR A 37 -21.31 1.77 19.63
N GLU A 38 -20.09 1.85 19.10
CA GLU A 38 -18.88 1.67 19.87
C GLU A 38 -18.86 2.82 20.87
N ASN A 39 -18.95 2.46 22.14
CA ASN A 39 -18.89 3.37 23.26
C ASN A 39 -17.51 4.04 23.21
N ARG A 40 -17.41 5.21 22.56
CA ARG A 40 -16.18 5.99 22.45
C ARG A 40 -15.83 6.45 23.85
N THR A 41 -15.11 5.61 24.58
CA THR A 41 -14.33 6.05 25.72
C THR A 41 -13.37 7.10 25.15
N THR A 42 -13.55 8.36 25.56
CA THR A 42 -12.66 9.45 25.22
C THR A 42 -11.33 9.20 25.94
N LYS A 43 -10.55 8.27 25.41
CA LYS A 43 -9.20 8.01 25.87
C LYS A 43 -8.44 9.32 25.66
N VAL A 44 -8.05 9.94 26.77
CA VAL A 44 -7.27 11.18 26.74
C VAL A 44 -6.00 10.92 25.95
N VAL A 45 -5.81 11.67 24.87
CA VAL A 45 -4.57 11.63 24.10
C VAL A 45 -3.52 12.40 24.89
N THR A 46 -2.46 11.71 25.30
CA THR A 46 -1.30 12.32 25.97
C THR A 46 -0.15 12.45 24.97
N ALA A 47 0.76 13.39 25.22
CA ALA A 47 1.93 13.59 24.34
C ALA A 47 2.78 12.32 24.22
N GLU A 48 2.96 11.60 25.32
CA GLU A 48 3.72 10.35 25.35
C GLU A 48 3.11 9.28 24.44
N LYS A 49 1.77 9.24 24.36
CA LYS A 49 1.09 8.30 23.47
C LYS A 49 1.27 8.69 22.00
N ILE A 50 1.22 9.98 21.69
CA ILE A 50 1.49 10.48 20.33
C ILE A 50 2.92 10.13 19.90
N GLU A 51 3.90 10.36 20.77
CA GLU A 51 5.30 10.03 20.49
C GLU A 51 5.49 8.52 20.26
N GLN A 52 4.85 7.68 21.09
CA GLN A 52 4.88 6.23 20.91
C GLN A 52 4.27 5.82 19.56
N ASP A 53 3.09 6.34 19.23
CA ASP A 53 2.39 6.01 17.98
C ASP A 53 3.19 6.50 16.76
N MET A 54 3.85 7.65 16.87
CA MET A 54 4.73 8.17 15.83
C MET A 54 5.96 7.28 15.62
N ALA A 55 6.61 6.83 16.70
CA ALA A 55 7.76 5.93 16.59
C ALA A 55 7.39 4.57 15.97
N GLU A 56 6.22 4.03 16.34
CA GLU A 56 5.68 2.81 15.75
C GLU A 56 5.41 2.99 14.24
N ALA A 57 4.73 4.06 13.86
CA ALA A 57 4.43 4.37 12.46
C ALA A 57 5.70 4.49 11.61
N LEU A 58 6.71 5.23 12.09
CA LEU A 58 7.99 5.38 11.39
C LEU A 58 8.70 4.03 11.20
N THR A 59 8.66 3.17 12.21
CA THR A 59 9.25 1.83 12.16
C THR A 59 8.57 0.96 11.12
N LEU A 60 7.22 0.95 11.10
CA LEU A 60 6.43 0.21 10.13
C LEU A 60 6.67 0.68 8.70
N ILE A 61 6.74 2.00 8.47
CA ILE A 61 7.03 2.56 7.16
C ILE A 61 8.42 2.11 6.67
N GLN A 62 9.44 2.20 7.53
CA GLN A 62 10.80 1.80 7.20
C GLN A 62 10.90 0.31 6.85
N ASP A 63 10.22 -0.56 7.59
CA ASP A 63 10.26 -2.01 7.41
C ASP A 63 9.48 -2.48 6.18
N GLN A 64 8.32 -1.87 5.92
CA GLN A 64 7.36 -2.39 4.93
C GLN A 64 7.29 -1.58 3.62
N HIS A 65 7.66 -0.30 3.63
CA HIS A 65 7.48 0.60 2.48
C HIS A 65 8.79 1.12 1.90
N VAL A 66 9.92 1.03 2.62
CA VAL A 66 11.21 1.49 2.12
C VAL A 66 12.08 0.28 1.76
N SER A 67 12.16 -0.06 0.47
CA SER A 67 12.95 -1.19 -0.03
C SER A 67 14.46 -0.90 0.02
N GLY A 68 15.07 -1.05 1.20
CA GLY A 68 16.52 -0.98 1.41
C GLY A 68 17.14 0.42 1.33
N LYS A 69 16.34 1.47 1.13
CA LYS A 69 16.76 2.87 1.31
C LYS A 69 16.51 3.30 2.76
N ASN A 70 17.21 4.34 3.20
CA ASN A 70 16.86 5.02 4.44
C ASN A 70 15.59 5.85 4.22
N LEU A 71 14.75 5.96 5.25
CA LEU A 71 13.59 6.86 5.25
C LEU A 71 14.03 8.32 5.08
N ASP A 72 13.45 9.01 4.10
CA ASP A 72 13.60 10.46 3.97
C ASP A 72 12.59 11.16 4.89
N TYR A 73 13.06 11.57 6.06
CA TYR A 73 12.22 12.24 7.04
C TYR A 73 11.69 13.59 6.57
N ASN A 74 12.47 14.35 5.77
CA ASN A 74 12.03 15.67 5.35
C ASN A 74 10.81 15.55 4.43
N ASP A 75 10.90 14.69 3.41
CA ASP A 75 9.81 14.49 2.46
C ASP A 75 8.59 13.83 3.12
N LEU A 76 8.83 12.88 4.04
CA LEU A 76 7.75 12.24 4.79
C LEU A 76 6.99 13.24 5.66
N PHE A 77 7.68 14.08 6.43
CA PHE A 77 7.01 15.03 7.32
C PHE A 77 6.32 16.15 6.55
N LYS A 78 6.94 16.68 5.48
CA LYS A 78 6.30 17.67 4.60
C LYS A 78 4.98 17.17 4.05
N SER A 79 5.02 16.02 3.35
CA SER A 79 3.82 15.43 2.74
C SER A 79 2.74 15.06 3.78
N SER A 80 3.14 14.63 4.97
CA SER A 80 2.22 14.35 6.07
C SER A 80 1.54 15.62 6.58
N ILE A 81 2.30 16.71 6.79
CA ILE A 81 1.74 18.00 7.23
C ILE A 81 0.85 18.60 6.15
N ASP A 82 1.29 18.62 4.89
CA ASP A 82 0.48 19.07 3.76
C ASP A 82 -0.85 18.31 3.69
N SER A 83 -0.82 16.98 3.82
CA SER A 83 -2.05 16.17 3.80
C SER A 83 -2.98 16.49 4.98
N MET A 84 -2.41 16.71 6.18
CA MET A 84 -3.19 17.12 7.35
C MET A 84 -3.83 18.50 7.15
N LEU A 85 -3.09 19.46 6.61
CA LEU A 85 -3.58 20.80 6.31
C LEU A 85 -4.69 20.77 5.24
N HIS A 86 -4.48 20.06 4.14
CA HIS A 86 -5.47 19.91 3.07
C HIS A 86 -6.75 19.20 3.52
N THR A 87 -6.67 18.35 4.56
CA THR A 87 -7.86 17.71 5.17
C THR A 87 -8.71 18.73 5.93
N LEU A 88 -8.10 19.78 6.48
CA LEU A 88 -8.79 20.86 7.19
C LEU A 88 -9.28 21.95 6.22
N ASP A 89 -8.47 22.30 5.22
CA ASP A 89 -8.79 23.26 4.16
C ASP A 89 -7.96 22.97 2.90
N PRO A 90 -8.59 22.69 1.72
CA PRO A 90 -7.90 22.43 0.47
C PRO A 90 -6.94 23.52 -0.03
N HIS A 91 -7.01 24.74 0.52
CA HIS A 91 -6.11 25.84 0.14
C HIS A 91 -4.94 26.03 1.12
N SER A 92 -4.85 25.25 2.19
CA SER A 92 -3.74 25.32 3.14
C SER A 92 -2.49 24.60 2.62
N ASN A 93 -1.33 25.28 2.71
CA ASN A 93 -0.03 24.74 2.29
C ASN A 93 0.97 24.82 3.45
N TYR A 94 1.84 23.82 3.57
CA TYR A 94 2.99 23.88 4.47
C TYR A 94 4.15 24.62 3.80
N PHE A 95 4.73 25.59 4.49
CA PHE A 95 5.94 26.28 4.04
C PHE A 95 7.09 25.98 5.00
N ASP A 96 8.20 25.44 4.48
CA ASP A 96 9.41 25.25 5.26
C ASP A 96 10.26 26.52 5.29
N ALA A 97 11.31 26.55 6.13
CA ALA A 97 12.14 27.74 6.28
C ALA A 97 12.95 28.14 5.02
N LYS A 98 12.98 27.28 3.99
CA LYS A 98 13.68 27.52 2.72
C LYS A 98 12.74 28.06 1.63
N GLU A 99 11.42 27.97 1.82
CA GLU A 99 10.42 28.50 0.89
C GLU A 99 10.12 29.99 1.07
#